data_AF-A0A8H3HPP4-F1
#
_entry.id   AF-A0A8H3HPP4-F1
#
_cell.length_a   1.000
_cell.length_b   1.000
_cell.length_c   1.000
_cell.angle_alpha   90.00
_cell.angle_beta   90.00
_cell.angle_gamma   90.00
#
_symmetry.space_group_name_H-M   'P 1'
#
loop_
_entity.id
_entity.type
_entity.pdbx_description
1 polymer ?
#
loop_
_entity_poly.entity_id
_entity_poly.type
_entity_poly.pdbx_seq_one_letter_code
_entity_poly.pdbx_strand_id
1 'polypeptide(L)'
;MARRFGEVKGVYFRLSVDQGVQNVDTDDLEKLDSVAAHTHAYLSKFGVCRVMDMAVQVIKDRKTTVAVAWIDGRIQALVERPSILKHCPAPTSVFTGRNDEIEGVALCVAGGADERRVCVLYGLGGAGKSQLAFKVVEENRDYWVRVIYINASSKEAVEDTLRNLVIEKGIGHLTQ
;
A
#
# COMPACT_ATOMS: atom_id res chain seq x y z
N MET A 1 -5.40 0.57 25.51
CA MET A 1 -4.83 0.84 24.19
C MET A 1 -4.11 -0.39 23.62
N ALA A 2 -3.08 -0.95 24.28
CA ALA A 2 -2.34 -2.12 23.80
C ALA A 2 -3.21 -3.33 23.37
N ARG A 3 -4.28 -3.67 24.12
CA ARG A 3 -5.21 -4.76 23.77
C ARG A 3 -5.87 -4.61 22.39
N ARG A 4 -6.02 -3.38 21.88
CA ARG A 4 -6.61 -3.12 20.55
C ARG A 4 -5.71 -3.56 19.40
N PHE A 5 -4.41 -3.63 19.66
CA PHE A 5 -3.36 -3.98 18.70
C PHE A 5 -2.74 -5.36 18.99
N GLY A 6 -3.32 -6.14 19.92
CA GLY A 6 -2.73 -7.40 20.38
C GLY A 6 -2.58 -8.46 19.28
N GLU A 7 -3.42 -8.39 18.25
CA GLU A 7 -3.43 -9.32 17.12
C GLU A 7 -2.52 -8.86 15.96
N VAL A 8 -1.98 -7.63 15.99
CA VAL A 8 -1.17 -7.07 14.89
C VAL A 8 0.19 -6.61 15.39
N LYS A 9 1.25 -7.31 14.95
CA LYS A 9 2.63 -6.94 15.26
C LYS A 9 3.07 -5.73 14.43
N GLY A 10 3.95 -4.91 14.99
CA GLY A 10 4.57 -3.80 14.25
C GLY A 10 3.65 -2.59 14.00
N VAL A 11 2.51 -2.48 14.69
CA VAL A 11 1.61 -1.31 14.55
C VAL A 11 1.64 -0.41 15.79
N TYR A 12 1.76 -1.00 16.98
CA TYR A 12 1.74 -0.26 18.24
C TYR A 12 2.96 -0.60 19.09
N PHE A 13 3.73 0.45 19.40
CA PHE A 13 4.85 0.40 20.32
C PHE A 13 4.58 1.37 21.46
N ARG A 14 4.71 0.91 22.71
CA ARG A 14 4.57 1.77 23.88
C ARG A 14 5.89 1.83 24.62
N LEU A 15 6.48 3.02 24.63
CA LEU A 15 7.63 3.37 25.45
C LEU A 15 7.12 4.26 26.58
N SER A 16 7.37 3.87 27.82
CA SER A 16 6.83 4.50 29.02
C SER A 16 7.84 4.37 30.14
N VAL A 17 8.30 5.50 30.68
CA VAL A 17 9.23 5.52 31.82
C VAL A 17 8.42 5.28 33.10
N ASP A 18 8.52 4.07 33.66
CA ASP A 18 7.63 3.65 34.76
C ASP A 18 8.02 4.24 36.13
N GLN A 19 9.26 4.67 36.32
CA GLN A 19 9.86 5.04 37.62
C GLN A 19 10.73 6.30 37.45
N GLY A 20 10.62 7.27 38.36
CA GLY A 20 11.49 8.45 38.44
C GLY A 20 10.90 9.78 37.94
N VAL A 21 9.69 9.77 37.35
CA VAL A 21 9.01 10.99 36.86
C VAL A 21 7.72 11.32 37.63
N GLN A 22 7.48 10.63 38.75
CA GLN A 22 6.20 10.67 39.49
C GLN A 22 5.99 11.97 40.29
N ASN A 23 7.08 12.68 40.61
CA ASN A 23 7.08 13.92 41.40
C ASN A 23 7.63 15.13 40.62
N VAL A 24 7.55 15.08 39.29
CA VAL A 24 8.01 16.15 38.39
C VAL A 24 6.77 16.86 37.84
N ASP A 25 6.54 18.10 38.27
CA ASP A 25 5.49 18.94 37.67
C ASP A 25 5.94 19.45 36.29
N THR A 26 4.99 19.81 35.42
CA THR A 26 5.27 20.24 34.03
C THR A 26 6.15 21.49 33.93
N ASP A 27 6.23 22.26 35.03
CA ASP A 27 6.92 23.54 35.09
C ASP A 27 8.26 23.45 35.85
N ASP A 28 8.64 22.25 36.31
CA ASP A 28 9.88 21.99 37.06
C ASP A 28 11.09 21.81 36.14
N LEU A 29 11.55 22.92 35.54
CA LEU A 29 12.72 22.97 34.65
C LEU A 29 14.01 22.46 35.32
N GLU A 30 14.12 22.62 36.65
CA GLU A 30 15.26 22.14 37.46
C GLU A 30 15.34 20.61 37.56
N LYS A 31 14.24 19.89 37.27
CA LYS A 31 14.19 18.42 37.32
C LYS A 31 14.45 17.76 35.98
N LEU A 32 14.71 18.53 34.90
CA LEU A 32 14.96 17.99 33.55
C LEU A 32 16.15 17.03 33.50
N ASP A 33 17.23 17.31 34.23
CA ASP A 33 18.40 16.42 34.29
C ASP A 33 18.04 15.07 34.91
N SER A 34 17.17 15.07 35.92
CA SER A 34 16.64 13.86 36.55
C SER A 34 15.75 13.07 35.57
N VAL A 35 14.87 13.75 34.85
CA VAL A 35 14.03 13.13 33.80
C VAL A 35 14.91 12.50 32.72
N ALA A 36 15.96 13.19 32.28
CA ALA A 36 16.90 12.69 31.29
C ALA A 36 17.64 11.44 31.80
N ALA A 37 18.12 11.45 33.04
CA ALA A 37 18.79 10.30 33.65
C ALA A 37 17.86 9.07 33.74
N HIS A 38 16.62 9.25 34.21
CA HIS A 38 15.63 8.18 34.28
C HIS A 38 15.23 7.66 32.90
N THR A 39 15.10 8.55 31.91
CA THR A 39 14.81 8.19 30.51
C THR A 39 15.97 7.41 29.90
N HIS A 40 17.22 7.84 30.12
CA HIS A 40 18.41 7.14 29.64
C HIS A 40 18.53 5.74 30.25
N ALA A 41 18.33 5.63 31.58
CA ALA A 41 18.33 4.34 32.27
C ALA A 41 17.19 3.43 31.76
N TYR A 42 16.01 3.99 31.45
CA TYR A 42 14.90 3.25 30.84
C TYR A 42 15.25 2.74 29.44
N LEU A 43 15.78 3.59 28.56
CA LEU A 43 16.15 3.23 27.19
C LEU A 43 17.31 2.23 27.13
N SER A 44 18.20 2.26 28.12
CA SER A 44 19.32 1.31 28.24
C SER A 44 18.88 -0.11 28.65
N LYS A 45 17.62 -0.32 29.06
CA LYS A 45 17.11 -1.66 29.34
C LYS A 45 17.05 -2.47 28.04
N PHE A 46 17.66 -3.65 28.03
CA PHE A 46 17.73 -4.52 26.84
C PHE A 46 16.38 -4.70 26.13
N GLY A 47 15.30 -4.97 26.88
CA GLY A 47 13.96 -5.14 26.32
C GLY A 47 13.42 -3.87 25.66
N VAL A 48 13.72 -2.69 26.21
CA VAL A 48 13.28 -1.39 25.68
C VAL A 48 14.06 -1.01 24.44
N CYS A 49 15.39 -1.17 24.48
CA CYS A 49 16.25 -0.93 23.32
C CYS A 49 15.81 -1.80 22.12
N ARG A 50 15.54 -3.10 22.36
CA ARG A 50 15.02 -3.99 21.31
C ARG A 50 13.67 -3.53 20.75
N VAL A 51 12.78 -3.02 21.59
CA VAL A 51 11.48 -2.46 21.15
C VAL A 51 11.69 -1.20 20.30
N MET A 52 12.65 -0.36 20.65
CA MET A 52 13.04 0.82 19.87
C MET A 52 13.57 0.42 18.49
N ASP A 53 14.48 -0.55 18.43
CA ASP A 53 15.02 -1.06 17.17
C ASP A 53 13.92 -1.62 16.26
N MET A 54 13.00 -2.42 16.82
CA MET A 54 11.85 -2.92 16.07
C MET A 54 10.98 -1.78 15.52
N ALA A 55 10.74 -0.73 16.30
CA ALA A 55 9.98 0.42 15.84
C ALA A 55 10.70 1.15 14.67
N VAL A 56 12.02 1.34 14.77
CA VAL A 56 12.83 1.95 13.71
C VAL A 56 12.80 1.10 12.43
N GLN A 57 12.94 -0.22 12.53
CA GLN A 57 12.88 -1.11 11.38
C GLN A 57 11.51 -1.03 10.69
N VAL A 58 10.42 -1.06 11.44
CA VAL A 58 9.07 -0.91 10.89
C VAL A 58 8.89 0.42 10.16
N ILE A 59 9.36 1.53 10.73
CA ILE A 59 9.29 2.86 10.11
C ILE A 59 10.09 2.90 8.81
N LYS A 60 11.26 2.26 8.79
CA LYS A 60 12.13 2.17 7.61
C LYS A 60 11.51 1.33 6.51
N ASP A 61 10.93 0.18 6.85
CA ASP A 61 10.34 -0.76 5.90
C ASP A 61 9.05 -0.22 5.27
N ARG A 62 8.27 0.59 6.01
CA ARG A 62 6.98 1.17 5.57
C ARG A 62 5.95 0.13 5.07
N LYS A 63 6.12 -1.14 5.43
CA LYS A 63 5.26 -2.25 4.97
C LYS A 63 3.96 -2.37 5.78
N THR A 64 4.00 -1.97 7.04
CA THR A 64 2.86 -2.08 7.96
C THR A 64 2.01 -0.82 7.90
N THR A 65 0.84 -0.88 7.28
CA THR A 65 -0.12 0.23 7.24
C THR A 65 -1.48 -0.24 7.75
N VAL A 66 -2.10 0.54 8.64
CA VAL A 66 -3.47 0.32 9.11
C VAL A 66 -4.29 1.53 8.70
N ALA A 67 -5.43 1.28 8.03
CA ALA A 67 -6.34 2.35 7.67
C ALA A 67 -6.92 2.98 8.96
N VAL A 68 -6.97 4.31 9.01
CA VAL A 68 -7.39 5.07 10.20
C VAL A 68 -8.76 4.61 10.73
N ALA A 69 -9.67 4.23 9.85
CA ALA A 69 -10.99 3.70 10.19
C ALA A 69 -10.98 2.42 11.05
N TRP A 70 -9.86 1.69 11.09
CA TRP A 70 -9.72 0.42 11.81
C TRP A 70 -9.12 0.60 13.21
N ILE A 71 -8.70 1.81 13.57
CA ILE A 71 -8.09 2.11 14.87
C ILE A 71 -9.15 2.16 15.99
N ASP A 72 -10.43 2.31 15.62
CA ASP A 72 -11.55 2.23 16.56
C ASP A 72 -12.03 0.77 16.72
N GLY A 73 -11.89 0.22 17.93
CA GLY A 73 -12.20 -1.18 18.24
C GLY A 73 -11.00 -2.12 18.29
N ARG A 74 -11.21 -3.42 17.98
CA ARG A 74 -10.13 -4.41 17.85
C ARG A 74 -9.66 -4.43 16.40
N ILE A 75 -8.36 -4.24 16.18
CA ILE A 75 -7.77 -4.45 14.87
C ILE A 75 -7.71 -5.95 14.66
N GLN A 76 -8.61 -6.48 13.82
CA GLN A 76 -8.46 -7.84 13.31
C GLN A 76 -7.13 -7.89 12.58
N ALA A 77 -6.34 -8.95 12.86
CA ALA A 77 -5.08 -9.27 12.20
C ALA A 77 -5.07 -8.69 10.79
N LEU A 78 -4.03 -7.93 10.43
CA LEU A 78 -3.80 -7.49 9.07
C LEU A 78 -3.92 -8.75 8.22
N VAL A 79 -5.12 -9.00 7.69
CA VAL A 79 -5.34 -9.98 6.66
C VAL A 79 -4.36 -9.47 5.65
N GLU A 80 -3.25 -10.18 5.46
CA GLU A 80 -2.45 -10.06 4.25
C GLU A 80 -3.52 -10.01 3.20
N ARG A 81 -3.80 -8.80 2.70
CA ARG A 81 -4.95 -8.65 1.82
C ARG A 81 -4.66 -9.70 0.78
N PRO A 82 -5.55 -10.70 0.57
CA PRO A 82 -5.38 -11.56 -0.59
C PRO A 82 -5.12 -10.56 -1.70
N SER A 83 -4.00 -10.72 -2.37
CA SER A 83 -3.48 -9.69 -3.24
C SER A 83 -4.45 -9.57 -4.40
N ILE A 84 -5.52 -8.80 -4.19
CA ILE A 84 -6.61 -8.68 -5.13
C ILE A 84 -5.94 -8.00 -6.30
N LEU A 85 -5.73 -8.75 -7.38
CA LEU A 85 -5.35 -8.13 -8.63
C LEU A 85 -6.35 -7.01 -8.87
N LYS A 86 -5.81 -5.79 -8.94
CA LYS A 86 -6.62 -4.62 -9.20
C LYS A 86 -7.29 -4.88 -10.53
N HIS A 87 -8.62 -4.99 -10.50
CA HIS A 87 -9.41 -5.04 -11.72
C HIS A 87 -9.10 -3.78 -12.53
N CYS A 88 -9.12 -3.90 -13.86
CA CYS A 88 -9.02 -2.74 -14.71
C CYS A 88 -10.10 -1.74 -14.29
N PRO A 89 -9.74 -0.47 -13.99
CA PRO A 89 -10.74 0.53 -13.63
C PRO A 89 -11.78 0.68 -14.73
N ALA A 90 -13.04 0.85 -14.35
CA ALA A 90 -14.08 1.26 -15.28
C ALA A 90 -13.85 2.72 -15.70
N PRO A 91 -14.21 3.10 -16.93
CA PRO A 91 -14.29 4.50 -17.32
C PRO A 91 -15.27 5.27 -16.42
N THR A 92 -15.07 6.58 -16.27
CA THR A 92 -16.01 7.40 -15.51
C THR A 92 -17.36 7.48 -16.22
N SER A 93 -18.45 7.63 -15.45
CA SER A 93 -19.81 7.74 -16.00
C SER A 93 -20.05 8.97 -16.88
N VAL A 94 -19.13 9.94 -16.85
CA VAL A 94 -19.17 11.18 -17.64
C VAL A 94 -18.24 11.13 -18.86
N PHE A 95 -17.60 9.99 -19.15
CA PHE A 95 -16.79 9.82 -20.35
C PHE A 95 -17.71 9.79 -21.59
N THR A 96 -17.50 10.70 -22.53
CA THR A 96 -18.36 10.86 -23.71
C THR A 96 -17.54 11.16 -24.98
N GLY A 97 -18.05 10.74 -26.14
CA GLY A 97 -17.44 11.00 -27.45
C GLY A 97 -16.20 10.14 -27.71
N ARG A 98 -15.34 10.60 -28.64
CA ARG A 98 -14.09 9.94 -29.05
C ARG A 98 -14.25 8.58 -29.75
N ASN A 99 -15.35 8.40 -30.45
CA ASN A 99 -15.67 7.13 -31.11
C ASN A 99 -14.56 6.69 -32.08
N ASP A 100 -14.02 7.63 -32.87
CA ASP A 100 -12.94 7.36 -33.83
C ASP A 100 -11.67 6.88 -33.12
N GLU A 101 -11.30 7.49 -31.99
CA GLU A 101 -10.14 7.04 -31.22
C GLU A 101 -10.39 5.71 -30.51
N ILE A 102 -11.61 5.47 -30.01
CA ILE A 102 -11.99 4.19 -29.41
C ILE A 102 -11.85 3.09 -30.46
N GLU A 103 -12.40 3.28 -31.66
CA GLU A 103 -12.32 2.34 -32.77
C GLU A 103 -10.85 2.11 -33.18
N GLY A 104 -10.08 3.17 -33.35
CA GLY A 104 -8.67 3.07 -33.72
C GLY A 104 -7.83 2.30 -32.69
N VAL A 105 -8.07 2.53 -31.40
CA VAL A 105 -7.38 1.80 -30.33
C VAL A 105 -7.86 0.36 -30.26
N ALA A 106 -9.16 0.11 -30.37
CA ALA A 106 -9.73 -1.24 -30.40
C ALA A 106 -9.15 -2.07 -31.56
N LEU A 107 -9.07 -1.51 -32.77
CA LEU A 107 -8.42 -2.15 -33.91
C LEU A 107 -6.93 -2.42 -33.66
N CYS A 108 -6.23 -1.51 -32.98
CA CYS A 108 -4.85 -1.71 -32.60
C CYS A 108 -4.68 -2.91 -31.65
N VAL A 109 -5.51 -3.05 -30.62
CA VAL A 109 -5.35 -4.09 -29.59
C VAL A 109 -6.08 -5.41 -29.89
N ALA A 110 -7.16 -5.39 -30.68
CA ALA A 110 -8.04 -6.53 -30.95
C ALA A 110 -8.20 -6.89 -32.44
N GLY A 111 -7.72 -6.05 -33.37
CA GLY A 111 -7.97 -6.18 -34.81
C GLY A 111 -7.11 -7.20 -35.60
N GLY A 112 -6.75 -8.38 -35.06
CA GLY A 112 -6.32 -9.55 -35.88
C GLY A 112 -4.93 -10.20 -35.68
N ALA A 113 -4.80 -11.46 -36.13
CA ALA A 113 -3.66 -12.39 -36.09
C ALA A 113 -3.05 -12.68 -34.70
N ASP A 114 -2.57 -13.92 -34.50
CA ASP A 114 -2.00 -14.47 -33.24
C ASP A 114 -0.64 -13.86 -32.83
N GLU A 115 -0.42 -12.57 -33.09
CA GLU A 115 0.81 -11.85 -32.79
C GLU A 115 0.67 -10.94 -31.56
N ARG A 116 1.77 -10.74 -30.85
CA ARG A 116 1.81 -9.81 -29.70
C ARG A 116 1.77 -8.37 -30.19
N ARG A 117 0.72 -7.64 -29.81
CA ARG A 117 0.53 -6.23 -30.16
C ARG A 117 0.85 -5.28 -29.02
N VAL A 118 1.32 -4.08 -29.37
CA VAL A 118 1.59 -2.99 -28.43
C VAL A 118 0.95 -1.72 -28.95
N CYS A 119 -0.02 -1.18 -28.21
CA CYS A 119 -0.66 0.11 -28.49
C CYS A 119 -0.16 1.15 -27.49
N VAL A 120 0.29 2.32 -27.99
CA VAL A 120 0.80 3.41 -27.15
C VAL A 120 -0.14 4.61 -27.26
N LEU A 121 -0.72 5.02 -26.13
CA LEU A 121 -1.51 6.24 -26.02
C LEU A 121 -0.65 7.37 -25.44
N TYR A 122 -0.47 8.45 -26.19
CA TYR A 122 0.30 9.62 -25.78
C TYR A 122 -0.49 10.92 -25.97
N GLY A 123 -0.02 12.01 -25.37
CA GLY A 123 -0.69 13.30 -25.36
C GLY A 123 -0.55 14.02 -24.02
N LEU A 124 -1.10 15.24 -23.93
CA LEU A 124 -0.97 16.10 -22.76
C LEU A 124 -1.50 15.46 -21.46
N GLY A 125 -0.98 15.94 -20.33
CA GLY A 125 -1.51 15.60 -19.01
C GLY A 125 -2.99 15.99 -18.92
N GLY A 126 -3.83 15.14 -18.30
CA GLY A 126 -5.27 15.40 -18.18
C GLY A 126 -6.10 15.13 -19.45
N ALA A 127 -5.49 14.82 -20.61
CA ALA A 127 -6.22 14.55 -21.86
C ALA A 127 -7.07 13.25 -21.89
N GLY A 128 -7.27 12.59 -20.74
CA GLY A 128 -8.14 11.41 -20.64
C GLY A 128 -7.58 10.12 -21.25
N LYS A 129 -6.27 10.00 -21.49
CA LYS A 129 -5.65 8.79 -22.09
C LYS A 129 -5.99 7.50 -21.35
N SER A 130 -5.90 7.52 -20.01
CA SER A 130 -6.27 6.36 -19.20
C SER A 130 -7.75 6.04 -19.30
N GLN A 131 -8.61 7.06 -19.36
CA GLN A 131 -10.06 6.87 -19.52
C GLN A 131 -10.41 6.26 -20.88
N LEU A 132 -9.72 6.69 -21.96
CA LEU A 132 -9.85 6.08 -23.28
C LEU A 132 -9.46 4.59 -23.25
N ALA A 133 -8.33 4.25 -22.61
CA ALA A 133 -7.92 2.86 -22.45
C ALA A 133 -8.96 2.02 -21.66
N PHE A 134 -9.50 2.57 -20.57
CA PHE A 134 -10.53 1.90 -19.78
C PHE A 134 -11.81 1.67 -20.59
N LYS A 135 -12.20 2.65 -21.41
CA LYS A 135 -13.37 2.53 -22.28
C LYS A 135 -13.19 1.44 -23.34
N VAL A 136 -12.04 1.38 -24.00
CA VAL A 136 -11.73 0.32 -24.98
C VAL A 136 -11.74 -1.05 -24.33
N VAL A 137 -11.18 -1.18 -23.13
CA VAL A 137 -11.20 -2.44 -22.37
C VAL A 137 -12.62 -2.86 -22.01
N GLU A 138 -13.46 -1.92 -21.58
CA GLU A 138 -14.86 -2.16 -21.25
C GLU A 138 -15.64 -2.66 -22.48
N GLU A 139 -15.51 -2.00 -23.62
CA GLU A 139 -16.28 -2.31 -24.84
C GLU A 139 -15.80 -3.56 -25.57
N ASN A 140 -14.54 -3.95 -25.38
CA ASN A 140 -13.93 -5.12 -26.03
C ASN A 140 -13.62 -6.24 -25.03
N ARG A 141 -14.23 -6.22 -23.83
CA ARG A 141 -13.88 -7.15 -22.74
C ARG A 141 -13.90 -8.61 -23.17
N ASP A 142 -14.82 -8.98 -24.06
CA ASP A 142 -15.03 -10.35 -24.53
C ASP A 142 -13.91 -10.88 -25.45
N TYR A 143 -13.08 -10.00 -26.02
CA TYR A 143 -11.92 -10.40 -26.83
C TYR A 143 -10.80 -11.04 -26.00
N TRP A 144 -10.79 -10.82 -24.69
CA TRP A 144 -9.70 -11.27 -23.83
C TRP A 144 -10.23 -12.24 -22.77
N VAL A 145 -9.52 -13.33 -22.55
CA VAL A 145 -9.80 -14.21 -21.39
C VAL A 145 -9.55 -13.45 -20.09
N ARG A 146 -8.49 -12.64 -20.06
CA ARG A 146 -8.07 -11.89 -18.86
C ARG A 146 -7.50 -10.53 -19.23
N VAL A 147 -7.85 -9.53 -18.45
CA VAL A 147 -7.27 -8.19 -18.50
C VAL A 147 -6.48 -7.95 -17.22
N ILE A 148 -5.24 -7.51 -17.35
CA ILE A 148 -4.35 -7.23 -16.22
C ILE A 148 -4.01 -5.75 -16.23
N TYR A 149 -4.37 -5.04 -15.16
CA TYR A 149 -4.03 -3.64 -14.98
C TYR A 149 -2.76 -3.51 -14.15
N ILE A 150 -1.75 -2.83 -14.69
CA ILE A 150 -0.48 -2.56 -14.01
C ILE A 150 -0.33 -1.06 -13.83
N ASN A 151 -0.30 -0.61 -12.57
CA ASN A 151 0.05 0.77 -12.26
C ASN A 151 1.57 0.93 -12.32
N ALA A 152 2.05 1.65 -13.33
CA ALA A 152 3.46 1.91 -13.55
C ALA A 152 3.95 3.25 -12.96
N SER A 153 3.26 3.80 -11.95
CA SER A 153 3.65 5.08 -11.32
C SER A 153 5.00 5.03 -10.59
N SER A 154 5.46 3.85 -10.17
CA SER A 154 6.80 3.62 -9.62
C SER A 154 7.25 2.19 -9.89
N LYS A 155 8.55 1.92 -9.73
CA LYS A 155 9.11 0.57 -9.87
C LYS A 155 8.47 -0.41 -8.87
N GLU A 156 8.31 0.03 -7.63
CA GLU A 156 7.72 -0.75 -6.55
C GLU A 156 6.26 -1.12 -6.88
N ALA A 157 5.47 -0.18 -7.41
CA ALA A 157 4.09 -0.44 -7.81
C ALA A 157 3.98 -1.48 -8.94
N VAL A 158 4.93 -1.49 -9.88
CA VAL A 158 5.02 -2.51 -10.93
C VAL A 158 5.36 -3.87 -10.32
N GLU A 159 6.42 -3.93 -9.51
CA GLU A 159 6.88 -5.18 -8.90
C GLU A 159 5.80 -5.81 -8.00
N ASP A 160 5.12 -5.00 -7.19
CA ASP A 160 4.03 -5.47 -6.32
C ASP A 160 2.87 -6.03 -7.13
N THR A 161 2.48 -5.37 -8.23
CA THR A 161 1.39 -5.86 -9.09
C THR A 161 1.77 -7.18 -9.76
N LEU A 162 3.02 -7.32 -10.22
CA LEU A 162 3.51 -8.56 -10.83
C LEU A 162 3.61 -9.70 -9.80
N ARG A 163 4.12 -9.44 -8.59
CA ARG A 163 4.14 -10.45 -7.50
C ARG A 163 2.75 -10.98 -7.19
N ASN A 164 1.78 -10.07 -7.06
CA ASN A 164 0.39 -10.40 -6.80
C ASN A 164 -0.20 -11.29 -7.90
N LEU A 165 0.15 -11.03 -9.16
CA LEU A 165 -0.29 -11.84 -10.28
C LEU A 165 0.25 -13.27 -10.25
N VAL A 166 1.52 -13.43 -9.87
CA VAL A 166 2.17 -14.74 -9.74
C VAL A 166 1.53 -15.56 -8.62
N ILE A 167 1.24 -14.92 -7.48
CA ILE A 167 0.55 -15.54 -6.35
C ILE A 167 -0.86 -15.99 -6.77
N GLU A 168 -1.65 -15.12 -7.41
CA GLU A 168 -3.00 -15.48 -7.88
C GLU A 168 -3.00 -16.63 -8.89
N LYS A 169 -1.98 -16.69 -9.75
CA LYS A 169 -1.84 -17.80 -10.71
C LYS A 169 -1.32 -19.09 -10.07
N GLY A 170 -0.85 -19.08 -8.83
CA GLY A 170 -0.25 -20.24 -8.15
C GLY A 170 1.08 -20.69 -8.76
N ILE A 171 1.78 -19.82 -9.49
CA ILE A 171 3.01 -20.16 -10.23
C ILE A 171 4.28 -19.89 -9.38
N GLY A 172 4.16 -19.25 -8.22
CA GLY A 172 5.29 -18.96 -7.33
C GLY A 172 5.01 -19.27 -5.88
N HIS A 173 5.91 -20.02 -5.23
CA HIS A 173 5.95 -20.12 -3.78
C HIS A 173 6.53 -18.85 -3.18
N LEU A 174 5.91 -18.35 -2.11
CA LEU A 174 6.50 -17.33 -1.24
C LEU A 174 7.75 -17.95 -0.61
N THR A 175 8.94 -17.65 -1.15
CA THR A 175 10.18 -17.89 -0.43
C THR A 175 10.17 -17.00 0.81
N GLN A 176 10.02 -17.64 1.96
CA GLN A 176 10.13 -17.08 3.31
C GLN A 176 11.48 -16.38 3.52
#